data_AF-A0A178YC28-F1
#
_entry.id   AF-A0A178YC28-F1
#
_cell.length_a   1.000
_cell.length_b   1.000
_cell.length_c   1.000
_cell.angle_alpha   90.00
_cell.angle_beta   90.00
_cell.angle_gamma   90.00
#
_symmetry.space_group_name_H-M   'P 1'
#
loop_
_entity.id
_entity.type
_entity.pdbx_description
1 polymer ?
#
loop_
_entity_poly.entity_id
_entity_poly.type
_entity_poly.pdbx_seq_one_letter_code
_entity_poly.pdbx_strand_id
1 'polypeptide(L)'
;MKKSEFSERREQIVAEAIRPVATELRLIDAADFVALLRFESYASLADLVESAAELYFLPGTVNFGLGGNYNLDWNSCPEIILDLELKPRGVTVYARLVLAAETAGVEISHINFQHPSSDPDENTAFLARSLEEAKFVKSYPLPLAS
;
A
#
# COMPACT_ATOMS: atom_id res chain seq x y z
N MET A 1 -17.64 -6.74 -13.44
CA MET A 1 -18.52 -5.76 -12.74
C MET A 1 -17.95 -4.38 -13.01
N LYS A 2 -18.76 -3.39 -13.42
CA LYS A 2 -18.25 -2.00 -13.55
C LYS A 2 -17.90 -1.50 -12.15
N LYS A 3 -16.67 -1.05 -11.93
CA LYS A 3 -16.30 -0.33 -10.72
C LYS A 3 -17.15 0.95 -10.67
N SER A 4 -17.65 1.32 -9.50
CA SER A 4 -18.34 2.60 -9.32
C SER A 4 -17.31 3.73 -9.39
N GLU A 5 -17.72 4.93 -9.81
CA GLU A 5 -16.83 6.10 -9.90
C GLU A 5 -16.10 6.39 -8.57
N PHE A 6 -16.79 6.22 -7.44
CA PHE A 6 -16.20 6.33 -6.10
C PHE A 6 -15.11 5.29 -5.82
N SER A 7 -15.25 4.08 -6.38
CA SER A 7 -14.23 3.02 -6.25
C SER A 7 -12.94 3.41 -6.97
N GLU A 8 -13.05 3.92 -8.19
CA GLU A 8 -11.89 4.33 -8.99
C GLU A 8 -11.15 5.52 -8.34
N ARG A 9 -11.92 6.51 -7.87
CA ARG A 9 -11.34 7.68 -7.17
C ARG A 9 -10.61 7.28 -5.89
N ARG A 10 -11.15 6.35 -5.11
CA ARG A 10 -10.51 5.85 -3.88
C ARG A 10 -9.28 5.01 -4.19
N GLU A 11 -9.30 4.20 -5.24
CA GLU A 11 -8.12 3.49 -5.73
C GLU A 11 -7.00 4.45 -6.13
N GLN A 12 -7.32 5.52 -6.84
CA GLN A 12 -6.35 6.54 -7.21
C GLN A 12 -5.75 7.23 -5.97
N ILE A 13 -6.57 7.57 -4.97
CA ILE A 13 -6.10 8.14 -3.70
C ILE A 13 -5.11 7.20 -3.00
N VAL A 14 -5.45 5.91 -2.88
CA VAL A 14 -4.58 4.93 -2.21
C VAL A 14 -3.30 4.69 -3.03
N ALA A 15 -3.42 4.55 -4.35
CA ALA A 15 -2.28 4.36 -5.25
C ALA A 15 -1.27 5.52 -5.15
N GLU A 16 -1.76 6.76 -5.16
CA GLU A 16 -0.89 7.94 -5.00
C GLU A 16 -0.23 7.99 -3.61
N ALA A 17 -0.96 7.61 -2.57
CA ALA A 17 -0.43 7.58 -1.21
C ALA A 17 0.69 6.54 -1.05
N ILE A 18 0.52 5.33 -1.59
CA ILE A 18 1.49 4.22 -1.42
C ILE A 18 2.51 4.09 -2.55
N ARG A 19 2.45 4.92 -3.59
CA ARG A 19 3.45 4.96 -4.67
C ARG A 19 4.91 4.93 -4.17
N PRO A 20 5.33 5.74 -3.16
CA PRO A 20 6.70 5.66 -2.67
C PRO A 20 7.03 4.29 -2.06
N VAL A 21 6.11 3.69 -1.29
CA VAL A 21 6.28 2.34 -0.71
C VAL A 21 6.43 1.29 -1.82
N ALA A 22 5.58 1.36 -2.86
CA ALA A 22 5.68 0.47 -4.01
C ALA A 22 6.99 0.63 -4.78
N THR A 23 7.55 1.85 -4.81
CA THR A 23 8.84 2.14 -5.44
C THR A 23 9.98 1.50 -4.65
N GLU A 24 9.99 1.62 -3.32
CA GLU A 24 10.99 0.98 -2.46
C GLU A 24 10.90 -0.55 -2.53
N LEU A 25 9.70 -1.12 -2.50
CA LEU A 25 9.52 -2.57 -2.60
C LEU A 25 10.02 -3.11 -3.95
N ARG A 26 9.91 -2.35 -5.05
CA ARG A 26 10.44 -2.73 -6.37
C ARG A 26 11.97 -2.70 -6.47
N LEU A 27 12.68 -2.25 -5.45
CA LEU A 27 14.14 -2.37 -5.38
C LEU A 27 14.58 -3.80 -5.01
N ILE A 28 13.66 -4.62 -4.47
CA ILE A 28 13.88 -6.02 -4.15
C ILE A 28 13.71 -6.85 -5.43
N ASP A 29 14.57 -7.85 -5.64
CA ASP A 29 14.49 -8.71 -6.81
C ASP A 29 13.18 -9.52 -6.81
N ALA A 30 12.57 -9.67 -7.98
CA ALA A 30 11.34 -10.44 -8.12
C ALA A 30 11.51 -11.91 -7.71
N ALA A 31 12.70 -12.50 -7.93
CA ALA A 31 13.01 -13.86 -7.50
C ALA A 31 12.96 -14.02 -5.97
N ASP A 32 13.37 -12.99 -5.22
CA ASP A 32 13.32 -13.00 -3.76
C ASP A 32 11.87 -12.96 -3.27
N PHE A 33 11.03 -12.11 -3.86
CA PHE A 33 9.58 -12.12 -3.56
C PHE A 33 8.94 -13.46 -3.90
N VAL A 34 9.25 -14.05 -5.06
CA VAL A 34 8.74 -15.36 -5.45
C VAL A 34 9.15 -16.42 -4.42
N ALA A 35 10.41 -16.44 -3.98
CA ALA A 35 10.87 -17.37 -2.96
C ALA A 35 10.10 -17.17 -1.63
N LEU A 36 10.00 -15.94 -1.15
CA LEU A 36 9.30 -15.61 0.09
C LEU A 36 7.82 -16.02 0.05
N LEU A 37 7.14 -15.77 -1.07
CA LEU A 37 5.75 -16.17 -1.28
C LEU A 37 5.61 -17.69 -1.40
N ARG A 38 6.49 -18.34 -2.18
CA ARG A 38 6.42 -19.79 -2.43
C ARG A 38 6.70 -20.63 -1.19
N PHE A 39 7.55 -20.13 -0.30
CA PHE A 39 7.86 -20.77 0.98
C PHE A 39 7.06 -20.19 2.16
N GLU A 40 6.04 -19.38 1.88
CA GLU A 40 5.12 -18.81 2.88
C GLU A 40 5.86 -18.10 4.03
N SER A 41 6.97 -17.42 3.71
CA SER A 41 7.80 -16.67 4.66
C SER A 41 7.15 -15.32 4.99
N TYR A 42 5.91 -15.36 5.48
CA TYR A 42 5.07 -14.18 5.68
C TYR A 42 5.60 -13.21 6.74
N ALA A 43 6.32 -13.69 7.75
CA ALA A 43 6.99 -12.82 8.71
C ALA A 43 8.04 -11.94 8.03
N SER A 44 8.85 -12.52 7.14
CA SER A 44 9.84 -11.75 6.38
C SER A 44 9.20 -10.79 5.37
N LEU A 45 8.07 -11.17 4.75
CA LEU A 45 7.29 -10.25 3.90
C LEU A 45 6.71 -9.09 4.71
N ALA A 46 6.20 -9.36 5.92
CA ALA A 46 5.72 -8.34 6.83
C ALA A 46 6.84 -7.35 7.20
N ASP A 47 8.00 -7.85 7.61
CA ASP A 47 9.16 -7.02 7.94
C ASP A 47 9.60 -6.14 6.75
N LEU A 48 9.59 -6.66 5.53
CA LEU A 48 9.93 -5.90 4.32
C LEU A 48 8.92 -4.80 4.01
N VAL A 49 7.62 -5.12 4.08
CA VAL A 49 6.54 -4.14 3.85
C VAL A 49 6.57 -3.06 4.92
N GLU A 50 6.71 -3.43 6.19
CA GLU A 50 6.80 -2.48 7.31
C GLU A 50 8.03 -1.56 7.15
N SER A 51 9.21 -2.12 6.87
CA SER A 51 10.43 -1.35 6.66
C SER A 51 10.31 -0.35 5.51
N ALA A 52 9.70 -0.74 4.39
CA ALA A 52 9.46 0.15 3.26
C ALA A 52 8.39 1.22 3.58
N ALA A 53 7.36 0.86 4.35
CA ALA A 53 6.28 1.76 4.73
C ALA A 53 6.72 2.84 5.72
N GLU A 54 7.52 2.48 6.73
CA GLU A 54 7.96 3.39 7.80
C GLU A 54 8.87 4.53 7.32
N LEU A 55 9.40 4.45 6.09
CA LEU A 55 10.09 5.57 5.44
C LEU A 55 9.15 6.74 5.14
N TYR A 56 7.85 6.49 4.99
CA TYR A 56 6.86 7.46 4.50
C TYR A 56 5.61 7.57 5.34
N PHE A 57 5.35 6.62 6.25
CA PHE A 57 4.16 6.59 7.11
C PHE A 57 4.53 6.34 8.56
N LEU A 58 3.63 6.72 9.47
CA LEU A 58 3.72 6.33 10.88
C LEU A 58 3.69 4.80 11.00
N PRO A 59 4.42 4.20 11.97
CA PRO A 59 4.44 2.76 12.19
C PRO A 59 3.03 2.15 12.28
N GLY A 60 2.84 1.00 11.63
CA GLY A 60 1.56 0.29 11.58
C GLY A 60 0.50 0.89 10.64
N THR A 61 0.80 1.97 9.90
CA THR A 61 -0.14 2.55 8.94
C THR A 61 -0.31 1.69 7.69
N VAL A 62 0.76 1.06 7.20
CA VAL A 62 0.72 0.15 6.05
C VAL A 62 1.39 -1.14 6.50
N ASN A 63 0.67 -2.25 6.42
CA ASN A 63 1.12 -3.55 6.88
C ASN A 63 0.93 -4.59 5.77
N PHE A 64 1.70 -5.66 5.84
CA PHE A 64 1.41 -6.86 5.06
C PHE A 64 0.10 -7.48 5.54
N GLY A 65 -0.74 -7.87 4.59
CA GLY A 65 -2.08 -8.39 4.81
C GLY A 65 -2.11 -9.91 4.99
N LEU A 66 -3.13 -10.54 4.42
CA LEU A 66 -3.39 -11.97 4.60
C LEU A 66 -2.42 -12.88 3.83
N GLY A 67 -1.70 -12.35 2.85
CA GLY A 67 -0.80 -13.12 2.01
C GLY A 67 -0.41 -12.38 0.74
N GLY A 68 -0.14 -13.14 -0.30
CA GLY A 68 0.21 -12.63 -1.61
C GLY A 68 0.23 -13.75 -2.64
N ASN A 69 0.54 -13.39 -3.87
CA ASN A 69 0.70 -14.33 -4.96
C ASN A 69 1.73 -13.78 -5.96
N TYR A 70 2.08 -14.58 -6.97
CA TYR A 70 2.93 -14.14 -8.06
C TYR A 70 2.48 -14.75 -9.37
N ASN A 71 2.67 -14.01 -10.47
CA ASN A 71 2.58 -14.54 -11.82
C ASN A 71 4.00 -14.70 -12.36
N LEU A 72 4.36 -15.93 -12.70
CA LEU A 72 5.67 -16.28 -13.26
C LEU A 72 5.47 -17.29 -14.39
N ASP A 73 5.75 -16.85 -15.62
CA ASP A 73 5.71 -17.68 -16.82
C ASP A 73 7.04 -17.55 -17.59
N TRP A 74 7.33 -18.53 -18.46
CA TRP A 74 8.51 -18.51 -19.31
C TRP A 74 8.54 -17.34 -20.30
N ASN A 75 7.39 -16.80 -20.69
CA ASN A 75 7.27 -15.80 -21.76
C ASN A 75 6.82 -14.42 -21.27
N SER A 76 6.74 -14.20 -19.96
CA SER A 76 6.33 -12.92 -19.39
C SER A 76 7.29 -12.44 -18.32
N CYS A 77 7.31 -11.13 -18.08
CA CYS A 77 7.94 -10.59 -16.88
C CYS A 77 7.20 -11.10 -15.63
N PRO A 78 7.92 -11.31 -14.52
CA PRO A 78 7.29 -11.66 -13.25
C PRO A 78 6.42 -10.50 -12.75
N GLU A 79 5.34 -10.86 -12.07
CA GLU A 79 4.48 -9.92 -11.34
C GLU A 79 4.29 -10.44 -9.92
N ILE A 80 4.47 -9.55 -8.95
CA ILE A 80 4.30 -9.84 -7.53
C ILE A 80 3.03 -9.18 -7.04
N ILE A 81 2.21 -9.92 -6.31
CA ILE A 81 0.95 -9.44 -5.73
C ILE A 81 1.08 -9.57 -4.21
N LEU A 82 1.01 -8.46 -3.49
CA LEU A 82 1.04 -8.44 -2.04
C LEU A 82 -0.31 -7.92 -1.53
N ASP A 83 -0.93 -8.65 -0.61
CA ASP A 83 -2.07 -8.11 0.13
C ASP A 83 -1.52 -7.11 1.15
N LEU A 84 -2.14 -5.94 1.20
CA LEU A 84 -1.82 -4.87 2.14
C LEU A 84 -3.04 -4.53 2.99
N GLU A 85 -2.77 -4.20 4.24
CA GLU A 85 -3.74 -3.61 5.16
C GLU A 85 -3.26 -2.21 5.57
N LEU A 86 -3.93 -1.19 5.04
CA LEU A 86 -3.67 0.20 5.43
C LEU A 86 -4.63 0.58 6.57
N LYS A 87 -4.07 1.13 7.64
CA LYS A 87 -4.78 1.56 8.86
C LYS A 87 -4.51 3.03 9.21
N PRO A 88 -4.79 3.98 8.30
CA PRO A 88 -4.83 5.39 8.70
C PRO A 88 -5.95 5.60 9.74
N ARG A 89 -5.90 6.71 10.47
CA ARG A 89 -6.86 6.95 11.56
C ARG A 89 -8.32 6.92 11.07
N GLY A 90 -9.12 6.04 11.66
CA GLY A 90 -10.56 5.93 11.42
C GLY A 90 -10.98 5.17 10.15
N VAL A 91 -10.03 4.63 9.39
CA VAL A 91 -10.30 3.84 8.17
C VAL A 91 -9.37 2.63 8.10
N THR A 92 -9.90 1.49 7.68
CA THR A 92 -9.09 0.34 7.26
C THR A 92 -9.31 0.09 5.78
N VAL A 93 -8.24 0.00 5.00
CA VAL A 93 -8.26 -0.32 3.57
C VAL A 93 -7.54 -1.65 3.37
N TYR A 94 -8.23 -2.62 2.78
CA TYR A 94 -7.65 -3.85 2.27
C TYR A 94 -7.42 -3.70 0.79
N ALA A 95 -6.17 -3.77 0.37
CA ALA A 95 -5.78 -3.57 -1.02
C ALA A 95 -4.77 -4.62 -1.46
N ARG A 96 -4.73 -4.89 -2.76
CA ARG A 96 -3.68 -5.67 -3.42
C ARG A 96 -2.73 -4.70 -4.10
N LEU A 97 -1.46 -4.77 -3.73
CA LEU A 97 -0.38 -4.10 -4.42
C LEU A 97 0.19 -5.05 -5.46
N VAL A 98 0.14 -4.64 -6.72
CA VAL A 98 0.68 -5.38 -7.86
C VAL A 98 1.96 -4.69 -8.29
N LEU A 99 3.09 -5.40 -8.21
CA LEU A 99 4.41 -4.93 -8.63
C LEU A 99 4.82 -5.66 -9.92
N ALA A 100 4.95 -4.91 -11.00
CA ALA A 100 5.38 -5.41 -12.30
C ALA A 100 6.71 -4.78 -12.73
N ALA A 101 7.23 -5.23 -13.87
CA ALA A 101 8.53 -4.83 -14.40
C ALA A 101 8.75 -3.30 -14.45
N GLU A 102 7.75 -2.55 -14.92
CA GLU A 102 7.83 -1.09 -15.07
C GLU A 102 6.81 -0.33 -14.22
N THR A 103 5.71 -0.97 -13.84
CA THR A 103 4.56 -0.33 -13.21
C THR A 103 4.24 -0.94 -11.85
N ALA A 104 3.53 -0.19 -11.02
CA ALA A 104 2.84 -0.72 -9.85
C ALA A 104 1.36 -0.33 -9.92
N GLY A 105 0.50 -1.23 -9.49
CA GLY A 105 -0.95 -1.04 -9.46
C GLY A 105 -1.51 -1.31 -8.06
N VAL A 106 -2.64 -0.69 -7.77
CA VAL A 106 -3.39 -0.93 -6.52
C VAL A 106 -4.81 -1.31 -6.87
N GLU A 107 -5.29 -2.38 -6.27
CA GLU A 107 -6.69 -2.77 -6.34
C GLU A 107 -7.27 -2.81 -4.94
N ILE A 108 -8.32 -2.03 -4.68
CA ILE A 108 -8.98 -2.03 -3.38
C ILE A 108 -9.97 -3.19 -3.32
N SER A 109 -9.72 -4.12 -2.41
CA SER A 109 -10.62 -5.24 -2.13
C SER A 109 -11.78 -4.79 -1.24
N HIS A 110 -11.49 -4.02 -0.20
CA HIS A 110 -12.50 -3.54 0.75
C HIS A 110 -12.03 -2.29 1.51
N ILE A 111 -12.97 -1.41 1.86
CA ILE A 111 -12.72 -0.27 2.75
C ILE A 111 -13.76 -0.29 3.86
N ASN A 112 -13.27 -0.19 5.09
CA ASN A 112 -14.10 -0.07 6.28
C ASN A 112 -13.85 1.27 6.96
N PHE A 113 -14.90 2.11 7.05
CA PHE A 113 -14.88 3.36 7.79
C PHE A 113 -15.47 3.13 9.18
N GLN A 114 -14.80 3.58 10.24
CA GLN A 114 -15.32 3.41 11.61
C GLN A 114 -16.64 4.18 11.82
N HIS A 115 -16.75 5.37 11.22
CA HIS A 115 -17.93 6.23 11.27
C HIS A 115 -18.27 6.68 9.84
N PRO A 116 -18.95 5.83 9.05
CA PRO A 116 -19.27 6.17 7.66
C PRO A 116 -20.32 7.28 7.60
N SER A 117 -20.08 8.27 6.74
CA SER A 117 -21.11 9.24 6.34
C SER A 117 -22.10 8.61 5.36
N SER A 118 -23.32 9.13 5.33
CA SER A 118 -24.29 8.82 4.27
C SER A 118 -23.88 9.37 2.91
N ASP A 119 -22.99 10.38 2.88
CA ASP A 119 -22.43 10.94 1.65
C ASP A 119 -21.14 10.18 1.24
N PRO A 120 -21.11 9.50 0.09
CA PRO A 120 -19.91 8.83 -0.42
C PRO A 120 -18.72 9.75 -0.68
N ASP A 121 -18.96 11.02 -1.01
CA ASP A 121 -17.90 12.01 -1.26
C ASP A 121 -17.22 12.43 0.04
N GLU A 122 -17.98 12.62 1.13
CA GLU A 122 -17.41 12.88 2.46
C GLU A 122 -16.50 11.73 2.92
N ASN A 123 -16.91 10.48 2.71
CA ASN A 123 -16.09 9.31 3.00
C ASN A 123 -14.81 9.27 2.14
N THR A 124 -14.88 9.71 0.88
CA THR A 124 -13.73 9.75 -0.03
C THR A 124 -12.74 10.86 0.37
N ALA A 125 -13.26 12.04 0.74
CA ALA A 125 -12.45 13.12 1.29
C ALA A 125 -11.80 12.74 2.63
N PHE A 126 -12.54 12.02 3.48
CA PHE A 126 -12.02 11.49 4.74
C PHE A 126 -10.86 10.52 4.53
N LEU A 127 -11.00 9.56 3.60
CA LEU A 127 -9.92 8.64 3.24
C LEU A 127 -8.64 9.39 2.83
N ALA A 128 -8.76 10.36 1.92
CA ALA A 128 -7.61 11.14 1.45
C ALA A 128 -6.92 11.88 2.60
N ARG A 129 -7.70 12.55 3.47
CA ARG A 129 -7.16 13.27 4.62
C ARG A 129 -6.48 12.33 5.61
N SER A 130 -7.12 11.21 5.97
CA SER A 130 -6.57 10.26 6.95
C SER A 130 -5.26 9.63 6.46
N LEU A 131 -5.12 9.36 5.16
CA LEU A 131 -3.86 8.88 4.58
C LEU A 131 -2.77 9.96 4.59
N GLU A 132 -3.12 11.21 4.30
CA GLU A 132 -2.17 12.33 4.36
C GLU A 132 -1.67 12.58 5.79
N GLU A 133 -2.57 12.59 6.77
CA GLU A 133 -2.24 12.74 8.20
C GLU A 133 -1.36 11.60 8.73
N ALA A 134 -1.45 10.41 8.13
CA ALA A 134 -0.65 9.26 8.52
C ALA A 134 0.76 9.26 7.89
N LYS A 135 1.05 10.17 6.95
CA LYS A 135 2.38 10.29 6.37
C LYS A 135 3.39 10.80 7.42
N PHE A 136 4.58 10.23 7.37
CA PHE A 136 5.71 10.66 8.17
C PHE A 136 6.34 11.91 7.56
N VAL A 137 6.23 13.05 8.26
CA VAL A 137 6.94 14.28 7.89
C VAL A 137 8.30 14.27 8.59
N LYS A 138 9.39 14.06 7.85
CA LYS A 138 10.75 14.35 8.36
C LYS A 138 10.90 15.85 8.59
N SER A 139 10.56 16.34 9.78
CA SER A 139 11.01 17.66 10.22
C SER A 139 12.48 17.55 10.59
N TYR A 140 13.39 17.90 9.66
CA TYR A 140 14.75 18.19 10.07
C TYR A 140 14.74 19.52 10.84
N PRO A 141 15.16 19.58 12.12
CA PRO A 141 15.43 20.86 12.73
C PRO A 141 16.51 21.55 11.91
N LEU A 142 16.24 22.78 11.45
CA LEU A 142 17.24 23.62 10.83
C LEU A 142 18.43 23.72 11.80
N PRO A 143 19.68 23.52 11.34
CA PRO A 143 20.82 23.71 12.20
C PRO A 143 20.78 25.13 12.74
N LEU A 144 20.83 25.27 14.07
CA LEU A 144 20.97 26.56 14.74
C LEU A 144 22.19 27.24 14.11
N ALA A 145 21.97 28.36 13.42
CA ALA A 145 23.06 29.17 12.91
C ALA A 145 23.87 29.67 14.12
N SER A 146 25.11 29.21 14.22
CA SER A 146 26.11 29.71 15.17
C SER A 146 26.65 31.08 14.74
#